data_AF-A0A9D6P010-F1
#
_entry.id   AF-A0A9D6P010-F1
#
_cell.length_a   1.000
_cell.length_b   1.000
_cell.length_c   1.000
_cell.angle_alpha   90.00
_cell.angle_beta   90.00
_cell.angle_gamma   90.00
#
_symmetry.space_group_name_H-M   'P 1'
#
loop_
_entity.id
_entity.type
_entity.pdbx_description
1 polymer ?
#
loop_
_entity_poly.entity_id
_entity_poly.type
_entity_poly.pdbx_seq_one_letter_code
_entity_poly.pdbx_strand_id
1 'polypeptide(L)'
;MNILAAILNWINTQLGSQIPLLPLKWRDLIDVALILVAVRYIYTFFVGTRTQLLLRGLAIFFAVWGLAVSLQLTGLSLLFRVLADVGLIAIVVLFQSELREALERIGRSGLFVNAPELRAETLDEIVEAVESMASRRVGALIVIEQRTGLGDYAERGTILDAKVTSDLLRTIFYPGTR
;
A
#
# COMPACT_ATOMS: atom_id res chain seq x y z
N MET A 1 -11.05 2.71 -27.90
CA MET A 1 -9.83 2.07 -28.43
C MET A 1 -9.31 1.13 -27.36
N ASN A 2 -9.56 -0.17 -27.51
CA ASN A 2 -9.53 -1.11 -26.40
C ASN A 2 -8.09 -1.50 -26.03
N ILE A 3 -7.65 -1.10 -24.83
CA ILE A 3 -6.36 -1.47 -24.23
C ILE A 3 -6.15 -3.00 -24.27
N LEU A 4 -7.22 -3.78 -24.13
CA LEU A 4 -7.21 -5.24 -24.27
C LEU A 4 -6.77 -5.72 -25.66
N ALA A 5 -7.14 -5.03 -26.74
CA ALA A 5 -6.74 -5.39 -28.10
C ALA A 5 -5.26 -5.05 -28.37
N ALA A 6 -4.76 -3.95 -27.80
CA ALA A 6 -3.35 -3.60 -27.85
C ALA A 6 -2.49 -4.64 -27.09
N ILE A 7 -2.97 -5.09 -25.94
CA ILE A 7 -2.32 -6.15 -25.14
C ILE A 7 -2.31 -7.48 -25.89
N LEU A 8 -3.45 -7.91 -26.47
CA LEU A 8 -3.54 -9.17 -27.20
C LEU A 8 -2.66 -9.19 -28.46
N ASN A 9 -2.64 -8.10 -29.21
CA ASN A 9 -1.80 -8.01 -30.40
C ASN A 9 -0.31 -8.02 -30.03
N TRP A 10 0.08 -7.25 -29.01
CA TRP A 10 1.45 -7.21 -28.49
C TRP A 10 1.94 -8.58 -27.99
N ILE A 11 1.07 -9.35 -27.31
CA ILE A 11 1.37 -10.71 -26.85
C ILE A 11 1.69 -11.63 -28.03
N ASN A 12 0.90 -11.57 -29.10
CA ASN A 12 1.06 -12.44 -30.26
C ASN A 12 2.35 -12.14 -31.03
N THR A 13 2.73 -10.87 -31.18
CA THR A 13 3.95 -10.48 -31.89
C THR A 13 5.23 -10.82 -31.13
N GLN A 14 5.21 -10.83 -29.78
CA GLN A 14 6.39 -11.17 -28.98
C GLN A 14 6.60 -12.68 -28.81
N LEU A 15 5.52 -13.47 -28.75
CA LEU A 15 5.63 -14.93 -28.57
C LEU A 15 5.98 -15.69 -29.85
N GLY A 16 5.59 -15.17 -31.03
CA GLY A 16 5.70 -15.91 -32.29
C GLY A 16 7.11 -16.02 -32.91
N SER A 17 8.09 -15.21 -32.51
CA SER A 17 9.36 -15.07 -33.24
C SER A 17 10.59 -15.73 -32.59
N GLN A 18 10.47 -16.30 -31.39
CA GLN A 18 11.62 -16.83 -30.63
C GLN A 18 11.41 -18.23 -30.06
N ILE A 19 10.80 -19.14 -30.82
CA ILE A 19 10.93 -20.58 -30.55
C ILE A 19 12.01 -21.14 -31.49
N PRO A 20 13.31 -20.96 -31.19
CA PRO A 20 14.30 -21.80 -31.81
C PRO A 20 14.07 -23.20 -31.25
N LEU A 21 13.64 -24.12 -32.10
CA LEU A 21 13.69 -25.55 -31.80
C LEU A 21 15.16 -25.91 -31.51
N LEU A 22 15.57 -25.89 -30.23
CA LEU A 22 16.95 -26.13 -29.82
C LEU A 22 17.15 -27.56 -29.31
N PRO A 23 18.32 -28.16 -29.58
CA PRO A 23 18.67 -29.52 -29.20
C PRO A 23 18.91 -29.61 -27.69
N LEU A 24 18.27 -30.59 -27.06
CA LEU A 24 18.32 -30.90 -25.63
C LEU A 24 19.76 -30.92 -25.11
N LYS A 25 20.13 -29.93 -24.29
CA LYS A 25 21.37 -29.92 -23.50
C LYS A 25 21.05 -30.19 -22.05
N TRP A 26 21.97 -30.82 -21.32
CA TRP A 26 21.86 -31.08 -19.86
C TRP A 26 21.57 -29.82 -19.02
N ARG A 27 21.87 -28.63 -19.56
CA ARG A 27 21.52 -27.33 -18.96
C ARG A 27 20.01 -27.08 -18.90
N ASP A 28 19.22 -27.59 -19.84
CA ASP A 28 17.76 -27.40 -19.85
C ASP A 28 17.08 -28.18 -18.72
N LEU A 29 17.64 -29.33 -18.33
CA LEU A 29 17.16 -30.12 -17.19
C LEU A 29 17.34 -29.34 -15.86
N ILE A 30 18.46 -28.64 -15.73
CA ILE A 30 18.76 -27.78 -14.58
C ILE A 30 17.85 -26.54 -14.60
N ASP A 31 17.57 -25.98 -15.78
CA ASP A 31 16.65 -24.84 -15.95
C ASP A 31 15.24 -25.19 -15.44
N VAL A 32 14.69 -26.32 -15.90
CA VAL A 32 13.35 -26.79 -15.48
C VAL A 32 13.28 -27.09 -13.99
N ALA A 33 14.31 -27.72 -13.42
CA ALA A 33 14.35 -28.00 -11.99
C ALA A 33 14.38 -26.72 -11.15
N LEU A 34 15.15 -25.71 -11.58
CA LEU A 34 15.23 -24.43 -10.88
C LEU A 34 13.90 -23.66 -10.95
N ILE A 35 13.25 -23.65 -12.12
CA ILE A 35 11.91 -23.07 -12.31
C ILE A 35 10.90 -23.73 -11.36
N LEU A 36 10.90 -25.05 -11.27
CA LEU A 36 9.97 -25.78 -10.42
C LEU A 36 10.14 -25.42 -8.93
N VAL A 37 11.39 -25.29 -8.47
CA VAL A 37 11.70 -24.87 -7.09
C VAL A 37 11.26 -23.42 -6.84
N ALA A 38 11.55 -22.51 -7.77
CA ALA A 38 11.15 -21.11 -7.67
C ALA A 38 9.63 -20.96 -7.61
N VAL A 39 8.89 -21.64 -8.51
CA VAL A 39 7.43 -21.65 -8.53
C VAL A 39 6.86 -22.23 -7.23
N ARG A 40 7.44 -23.32 -6.70
CA ARG A 40 6.98 -23.90 -5.43
C ARG A 40 7.18 -22.95 -4.24
N TYR A 41 8.31 -22.24 -4.20
CA TYR A 41 8.57 -21.22 -3.18
C TYR A 41 7.58 -20.05 -3.28
N ILE A 42 7.32 -19.57 -4.50
CA ILE A 42 6.33 -18.52 -4.77
C ILE A 42 4.93 -18.95 -4.33
N TYR A 43 4.50 -20.18 -4.64
CA TYR A 43 3.18 -20.67 -4.26
C TYR A 43 2.96 -20.68 -2.74
N THR A 44 3.96 -21.14 -1.98
CA THR A 44 3.90 -21.20 -0.52
C THR A 44 3.89 -19.79 0.11
N PHE A 45 4.38 -18.79 -0.63
CA PHE A 45 4.54 -17.42 -0.17
C PHE A 45 3.23 -16.60 -0.19
N PHE A 46 2.26 -16.94 -1.05
CA PHE A 46 0.96 -16.26 -1.14
C PHE A 46 0.07 -16.36 0.12
N VAL A 47 0.49 -17.11 1.15
CA VAL A 47 -0.27 -17.35 2.39
C VAL A 47 0.02 -16.30 3.50
N GLY A 48 0.79 -15.24 3.22
CA GLY A 48 1.16 -14.19 4.18
C GLY A 48 0.31 -12.90 4.19
N THR A 49 0.52 -12.04 5.19
CA THR A 49 -0.18 -10.75 5.37
C THR A 49 0.06 -9.76 4.21
N ARG A 50 -1.02 -9.08 3.76
CA ARG A 50 -1.08 -8.25 2.53
C ARG A 50 0.12 -7.32 2.29
N THR A 51 0.68 -6.68 3.31
CA THR A 51 1.75 -5.67 3.15
C THR A 51 3.16 -6.29 3.14
N GLN A 52 3.41 -7.34 3.93
CA GLN A 52 4.71 -8.04 3.90
C GLN A 52 4.88 -8.90 2.64
N LEU A 53 3.76 -9.22 1.98
CA LEU A 53 3.73 -9.98 0.74
C LEU A 53 4.45 -9.25 -0.41
N LEU A 54 4.22 -7.95 -0.59
CA LEU A 54 4.81 -7.17 -1.68
C LEU A 54 6.34 -7.02 -1.53
N LEU A 55 6.81 -6.63 -0.35
CA LEU A 55 8.24 -6.37 -0.10
C LEU A 55 9.09 -7.65 -0.23
N ARG A 56 8.63 -8.75 0.37
CA ARG A 56 9.34 -10.03 0.29
C ARG A 56 9.21 -10.66 -1.10
N GLY A 57 8.07 -10.49 -1.79
CA GLY A 57 7.89 -10.92 -3.18
C GLY A 57 8.87 -10.21 -4.13
N LEU A 58 9.08 -8.91 -3.95
CA LEU A 58 10.04 -8.14 -4.72
C LEU A 58 11.49 -8.59 -4.44
N ALA A 59 11.85 -8.83 -3.18
CA ALA A 59 13.19 -9.32 -2.82
C ALA A 59 13.50 -10.70 -3.44
N ILE A 60 12.54 -11.62 -3.41
CA ILE A 60 12.68 -12.96 -4.02
C ILE A 60 12.77 -12.84 -5.55
N PHE A 61 11.96 -11.97 -6.18
CA PHE A 61 12.02 -11.71 -7.61
C PHE A 61 13.44 -11.31 -8.07
N PHE A 62 14.06 -10.36 -7.38
CA PHE A 62 15.45 -9.95 -7.69
C PHE A 62 16.47 -11.06 -7.43
N ALA A 63 16.30 -11.87 -6.38
CA ALA A 63 17.19 -12.99 -6.09
C ALA A 63 17.14 -14.07 -7.19
N VAL A 64 15.95 -14.45 -7.62
CA VAL A 64 15.76 -15.45 -8.69
C VAL A 64 16.24 -14.90 -10.03
N TRP A 65 16.03 -13.61 -10.31
CA TRP A 65 16.54 -12.96 -11.52
C TRP A 65 18.09 -12.97 -11.57
N GLY A 66 18.74 -12.63 -10.46
CA GLY A 66 20.21 -12.66 -10.36
C GLY A 66 20.79 -14.06 -10.59
N LEU A 67 20.14 -15.10 -10.06
CA LEU A 67 20.54 -16.50 -10.29
C LEU A 67 20.34 -16.91 -11.76
N ALA A 68 19.23 -16.52 -12.38
CA ALA A 68 18.95 -16.81 -13.79
C ALA A 68 20.00 -16.22 -14.75
N VAL A 69 20.41 -14.97 -14.49
CA VAL A 69 21.44 -14.27 -15.28
C VAL A 69 22.81 -14.91 -15.09
N SER A 70 23.18 -15.24 -13.84
CA SER A 70 24.48 -15.85 -13.52
C SER A 70 24.66 -17.24 -14.15
N LEU A 71 23.57 -18.01 -14.28
CA LEU A 71 23.58 -19.37 -14.81
C LEU A 71 23.33 -19.46 -16.33
N GLN A 72 23.14 -18.33 -17.03
CA GLN A 72 22.84 -18.26 -18.47
C GLN A 72 21.65 -19.15 -18.88
N LEU A 73 20.63 -19.22 -18.03
CA LEU A 73 19.46 -20.07 -18.27
C LEU A 73 18.56 -19.42 -19.33
N THR A 74 18.44 -20.08 -20.48
CA THR A 74 17.78 -19.52 -21.66
C THR A 74 16.26 -19.49 -21.50
N GLY A 75 15.65 -20.47 -20.82
CA GLY A 75 14.21 -20.48 -20.55
C GLY A 75 13.81 -19.45 -19.51
N LEU A 76 14.55 -19.41 -18.40
CA LEU A 76 14.33 -18.43 -17.32
C LEU A 76 14.57 -16.99 -17.78
N SER A 77 15.62 -16.73 -18.57
CA SER A 77 15.87 -15.39 -19.11
C SER A 77 14.78 -14.91 -20.07
N LEU A 78 14.21 -15.81 -20.87
CA LEU A 78 13.08 -15.49 -21.76
C LEU A 78 11.83 -15.12 -20.95
N LEU A 79 11.51 -15.89 -19.89
CA LEU A 79 10.41 -15.57 -18.97
C LEU A 79 10.62 -14.21 -18.29
N PHE A 80 11.82 -13.94 -17.78
CA PHE A 80 12.14 -12.65 -17.17
C PHE A 80 12.07 -11.49 -18.16
N ARG A 81 12.41 -11.69 -19.43
CA ARG A 81 12.32 -10.65 -20.46
C ARG A 81 10.87 -10.27 -20.74
N VAL A 82 9.99 -11.26 -20.90
CA VAL A 82 8.54 -11.02 -21.06
C VAL A 82 7.96 -10.38 -19.80
N LEU A 83 8.37 -10.86 -18.62
CA LEU A 83 7.96 -10.28 -17.34
C LEU A 83 8.48 -8.86 -17.14
N ALA A 84 9.67 -8.50 -17.63
CA ALA A 84 10.22 -7.15 -17.53
C ALA A 84 9.48 -6.19 -18.46
N ASP A 85 9.19 -6.62 -19.70
CA ASP A 85 8.46 -5.82 -20.69
C ASP A 85 7.03 -5.47 -20.21
N VAL A 86 6.30 -6.43 -19.66
CA VAL A 86 4.95 -6.19 -19.08
C VAL A 86 5.02 -5.65 -17.66
N GLY A 87 6.11 -5.95 -16.96
CA GLY A 87 6.28 -5.72 -15.53
C GLY A 87 6.25 -4.26 -15.17
N LEU A 88 6.80 -3.37 -15.99
CA LEU A 88 6.75 -1.93 -15.72
C LEU A 88 5.31 -1.41 -15.68
N ILE A 89 4.49 -1.79 -16.66
CA ILE A 89 3.07 -1.40 -16.72
C ILE A 89 2.29 -2.04 -15.57
N ALA A 90 2.52 -3.33 -15.31
CA ALA A 90 1.86 -4.04 -14.21
C ALA A 90 2.22 -3.47 -12.84
N ILE A 91 3.49 -3.09 -12.61
CA ILE A 91 3.95 -2.43 -11.39
C ILE A 91 3.25 -1.08 -11.25
N VAL A 92 3.24 -0.23 -12.28
CA VAL A 92 2.60 1.08 -12.19
C VAL A 92 1.09 0.95 -11.89
N VAL A 93 0.40 -0.01 -12.51
CA VAL A 93 -1.05 -0.22 -12.32
C VAL A 93 -1.36 -0.89 -10.97
N LEU A 94 -0.56 -1.86 -10.51
CA LEU A 94 -0.76 -2.50 -9.21
C LEU A 94 -0.42 -1.56 -8.06
N PHE A 95 0.71 -0.86 -8.18
CA PHE A 95 1.18 0.08 -7.17
C PHE A 95 0.56 1.48 -7.29
N GLN A 96 -0.43 1.67 -8.16
CA GLN A 96 -1.11 2.96 -8.31
C GLN A 96 -1.76 3.41 -6.99
N SER A 97 -2.42 2.51 -6.26
CA SER A 97 -3.05 2.81 -4.97
C SER A 97 -2.04 3.02 -3.85
N GLU A 98 -1.00 2.19 -3.76
CA GLU A 98 -0.01 2.31 -2.68
C GLU A 98 0.93 3.52 -2.87
N LEU A 99 1.36 3.82 -4.11
CA LEU A 99 2.17 5.01 -4.38
C LEU A 99 1.41 6.29 -4.09
N ARG A 100 0.11 6.34 -4.44
CA ARG A 100 -0.78 7.45 -4.10
C ARG A 100 -0.86 7.64 -2.59
N GLU A 101 -1.15 6.57 -1.84
CA GLU A 101 -1.26 6.65 -0.38
C GLU A 101 0.09 7.01 0.29
N ALA A 102 1.20 6.48 -0.21
CA ALA A 102 2.54 6.79 0.29
C ALA A 102 2.90 8.26 0.04
N LEU A 103 2.60 8.79 -1.15
CA LEU A 103 2.78 10.20 -1.49
C LEU A 103 1.83 11.11 -0.71
N GLU A 104 0.59 10.68 -0.45
CA GLU A 104 -0.34 11.39 0.42
C GLU A 104 0.18 11.46 1.85
N ARG A 105 0.74 10.37 2.39
CA ARG A 105 1.38 10.36 3.71
C ARG A 105 2.62 11.24 3.77
N ILE A 106 3.47 11.20 2.75
CA ILE A 106 4.67 12.03 2.65
C ILE A 106 4.27 13.51 2.47
N GLY A 107 3.26 13.80 1.67
CA GLY A 107 2.70 15.13 1.44
C GLY A 107 2.04 15.71 2.68
N ARG A 108 1.34 14.89 3.47
CA ARG A 108 0.81 15.27 4.79
C ARG A 108 1.91 15.43 5.84
N SER A 109 3.08 14.80 5.66
CA SER A 109 4.23 14.96 6.55
C SER A 109 5.08 16.21 6.26
N GLY A 110 4.85 16.85 5.11
CA GLY A 110 5.49 18.10 4.74
C GLY A 110 4.68 19.29 5.22
N LEU A 111 5.36 20.18 5.95
CA LEU A 111 4.92 21.50 6.40
C LEU A 111 4.22 21.49 7.76
N PHE A 112 5.04 21.48 8.83
CA PHE A 112 4.89 22.35 10.01
C PHE A 112 3.47 22.87 10.31
N VAL A 113 2.49 21.98 10.45
CA VAL A 113 1.44 22.27 11.43
C VAL A 113 2.20 22.05 12.72
N ASN A 114 2.68 23.15 13.30
CA ASN A 114 2.96 23.16 14.73
C ASN A 114 1.74 22.48 15.33
N ALA A 115 1.86 21.20 15.73
CA ALA A 115 0.83 20.57 16.53
C ALA A 115 0.58 21.61 17.61
N PRO A 116 -0.59 22.27 17.64
CA PRO A 116 -0.79 23.36 18.56
C PRO A 116 -0.53 22.71 19.91
N GLU A 117 0.59 23.07 20.52
CA GLU A 117 0.95 22.59 21.83
C GLU A 117 -0.30 22.87 22.64
N LEU A 118 -0.96 21.81 23.13
CA LEU A 118 -2.27 21.95 23.74
C LEU A 118 -2.12 23.02 24.80
N ARG A 119 -2.69 24.19 24.51
CA ARG A 119 -2.54 25.33 25.40
C ARG A 119 -3.22 24.91 26.69
N ALA A 120 -2.65 25.28 27.83
CA ALA A 120 -3.26 25.00 29.13
C ALA A 120 -4.74 25.39 29.14
N GLU A 121 -5.08 26.52 28.51
CA GLU A 121 -6.46 26.99 28.30
C GLU A 121 -7.36 25.97 27.57
N THR A 122 -6.87 25.30 26.53
CA THR A 122 -7.64 24.25 25.82
C THR A 122 -7.83 23.01 26.68
N LEU A 123 -6.84 22.65 27.50
CA LEU A 123 -6.98 21.53 28.44
C LEU A 123 -8.01 21.84 29.52
N ASP A 124 -7.99 23.05 30.07
CA ASP A 124 -8.96 23.49 31.09
C ASP A 124 -10.40 23.42 30.56
N GLU A 125 -10.63 23.90 29.33
CA GLU A 125 -11.94 23.83 28.65
C GLU A 125 -12.42 22.39 28.42
N ILE A 126 -11.50 21.47 28.09
CA ILE A 126 -11.83 20.04 27.94
C ILE A 126 -12.19 19.42 29.28
N VAL A 127 -11.41 19.70 30.34
CA VAL A 127 -11.67 19.17 31.68
C VAL A 127 -13.02 19.65 32.20
N GLU A 128 -13.32 20.94 32.07
CA GLU A 128 -14.60 21.52 32.48
C GLU A 128 -15.78 20.87 31.74
N ALA A 129 -15.63 20.66 30.42
CA ALA A 129 -16.65 19.98 29.63
C ALA A 129 -16.89 18.55 30.11
N VAL A 130 -15.81 17.80 30.35
CA VAL A 130 -15.85 16.39 30.75
C VAL A 130 -16.45 16.24 32.15
N GLU A 131 -16.09 17.10 33.10
CA GLU A 131 -16.69 17.11 34.44
C GLU A 131 -18.20 17.37 34.38
N SER A 132 -18.61 18.37 33.58
CA SER A 132 -20.02 18.70 33.38
C SER A 132 -20.78 17.54 32.73
N MET A 133 -20.23 16.91 31.70
CA MET A 133 -20.83 15.75 31.02
C MET A 133 -20.90 14.51 31.93
N ALA A 134 -19.87 14.26 32.73
CA ALA A 134 -19.84 13.16 33.69
C ALA A 134 -20.94 13.32 34.76
N SER A 135 -21.13 14.52 35.29
CA SER A 135 -22.21 14.81 36.25
C SER A 135 -23.61 14.53 35.69
N ARG A 136 -23.77 14.71 34.37
CA ARG A 136 -25.02 14.48 33.63
C ARG A 136 -25.12 13.08 33.01
N ARG A 137 -24.13 12.21 33.24
CA ARG A 137 -24.03 10.86 32.66
C ARG A 137 -24.11 10.84 31.13
N VAL A 138 -23.50 11.83 30.48
CA VAL A 138 -23.40 11.93 29.02
C VAL A 138 -22.08 11.28 28.57
N GLY A 139 -22.16 10.33 27.63
CA GLY A 139 -20.98 9.67 27.07
C GLY A 139 -20.33 10.53 25.98
N ALA A 140 -19.00 10.69 26.05
CA ALA A 140 -18.23 11.45 25.07
C ALA A 140 -16.97 10.68 24.67
N LEU A 141 -16.60 10.74 23.39
CA LEU A 141 -15.33 10.23 22.86
C LEU A 141 -14.57 11.40 22.25
N ILE A 142 -13.50 11.82 22.93
CA ILE A 142 -12.63 12.93 22.50
C ILE A 142 -11.27 12.33 22.15
N VAL A 143 -10.82 12.55 20.93
CA VAL A 143 -9.52 12.08 20.44
C VAL A 143 -8.65 13.29 20.14
N ILE A 144 -7.44 13.29 20.70
CA ILE A 144 -6.47 14.37 20.53
C ILE A 144 -5.38 13.90 19.57
N GLU A 145 -5.24 14.58 18.43
CA GLU A 145 -4.15 14.33 17.49
C GLU A 145 -2.80 14.70 18.13
N GLN A 146 -1.82 13.79 18.01
CA GLN A 146 -0.46 14.02 18.49
C GLN A 146 0.52 13.96 17.31
N ARG A 147 1.40 12.96 17.27
CA ARG A 147 2.39 12.80 16.19
C ARG A 147 1.83 12.09 14.96
N THR A 148 0.84 11.23 15.15
CA THR A 148 0.19 10.49 14.08
C THR A 148 -1.06 11.26 13.67
N GLY A 149 -1.09 11.73 12.43
CA GLY A 149 -2.24 12.47 11.91
C GLY A 149 -3.51 11.62 11.87
N LEU A 150 -4.64 12.21 12.24
CA LEU A 150 -5.94 11.54 12.27
C LEU A 150 -6.86 11.95 11.11
N GLY A 151 -6.32 12.64 10.11
CA GLY A 151 -7.07 13.22 8.98
C GLY A 151 -8.01 12.24 8.28
N ASP A 152 -7.58 11.00 8.02
CA ASP A 152 -8.42 9.98 7.35
C ASP A 152 -9.68 9.59 8.15
N TYR A 153 -9.64 9.78 9.47
CA TYR A 153 -10.79 9.57 10.35
C TYR A 153 -11.64 10.84 10.46
N ALA A 154 -11.01 12.01 10.50
CA ALA A 154 -11.68 13.31 10.55
C ALA A 154 -12.52 13.57 9.29
N GLU A 155 -12.03 13.18 8.11
CA GLU A 155 -12.74 13.33 6.83
C GLU A 155 -14.07 12.55 6.75
N ARG A 156 -14.28 11.56 7.63
CA ARG A 156 -15.53 10.80 7.71
C ARG A 156 -16.61 11.48 8.55
N GLY A 157 -16.22 12.50 9.34
CA GLY A 157 -17.12 13.27 10.19
C GLY A 157 -17.51 14.62 9.58
N THR A 158 -18.16 15.45 10.38
CA THR A 158 -18.42 16.85 10.03
C THR A 158 -17.23 17.71 10.46
N ILE A 159 -16.58 18.36 9.49
CA ILE A 159 -15.44 19.25 9.77
C ILE A 159 -15.94 20.51 10.46
N LEU A 160 -15.46 20.76 11.68
CA LEU A 160 -15.73 21.94 12.48
C LEU A 160 -14.41 22.68 12.73
N ASP A 161 -14.20 23.78 12.03
CA ASP A 161 -13.04 24.65 12.23
C ASP A 161 -13.35 25.69 13.31
N ALA A 162 -13.38 25.25 14.57
CA ALA A 162 -13.81 26.05 15.72
C ALA A 162 -12.79 26.03 16.87
N LYS A 163 -12.74 27.12 17.65
CA LYS A 163 -12.00 27.14 18.92
C LYS A 163 -12.65 26.16 19.89
N VAL A 164 -11.84 25.30 20.52
CA VAL A 164 -12.32 24.38 21.56
C VAL A 164 -12.75 25.18 22.78
N THR A 165 -14.02 25.03 23.16
CA THR A 165 -14.62 25.58 24.37
C THR A 165 -15.51 24.54 25.05
N SER A 166 -15.71 24.66 26.36
CA SER A 166 -16.52 23.79 27.18
C SER A 166 -17.95 23.68 26.65
N ASP A 167 -18.56 24.81 26.31
CA ASP A 167 -19.92 24.87 25.77
C ASP A 167 -20.05 24.21 24.41
N LEU A 168 -19.04 24.34 23.53
CA LEU A 168 -19.04 23.67 22.23
C LEU A 168 -19.01 22.15 22.40
N LEU A 169 -18.10 21.65 23.24
CA LEU A 169 -17.97 20.21 23.51
C LEU A 169 -19.27 19.63 24.10
N ARG A 170 -19.86 20.33 25.08
CA ARG A 170 -21.14 19.92 25.69
C ARG A 170 -22.29 19.90 24.67
N THR A 171 -22.26 20.78 23.67
CA THR A 171 -23.27 20.84 22.61
C THR A 171 -23.13 19.70 21.62
N ILE A 172 -21.89 19.37 21.22
CA ILE A 172 -21.59 18.26 20.30
C ILE A 172 -22.07 16.92 20.90
N PHE A 173 -21.84 16.70 22.19
CA PHE A 173 -22.24 15.46 22.87
C PHE A 173 -23.62 15.52 23.51
N TYR A 174 -24.41 16.56 23.28
CA TYR A 174 -25.74 16.68 23.89
C TYR A 174 -26.67 15.56 23.39
N PRO A 175 -27.35 14.82 24.29
CA PRO A 175 -28.29 13.77 23.90
C PRO A 175 -29.47 14.35 23.09
N GLY A 176 -29.49 14.08 21.79
CA GLY A 176 -30.55 14.56 20.88
C GLY A 176 -30.06 15.45 19.74
N THR A 177 -28.79 15.82 19.72
CA THR A 177 -28.15 16.42 18.54
C THR A 177 -27.98 15.33 17.46
N ARG A 178 -28.38 15.61 16.22
CA ARG A 178 -28.22 14.73 15.05
C ARG A 178 -27.23 15.32 14.06
#